data_AF-A0A933ZMP6-F1
#
_entry.id   AF-A0A933ZMP6-F1
#
_cell.length_a   1.000
_cell.length_b   1.000
_cell.length_c   1.000
_cell.angle_alpha   90.00
_cell.angle_beta   90.00
_cell.angle_gamma   90.00
#
_symmetry.space_group_name_H-M   'P 1'
#
loop_
_entity.id
_entity.type
_entity.pdbx_description
1 polymer ?
#
loop_
_entity_poly.entity_id
_entity_poly.type
_entity_poly.pdbx_seq_one_letter_code
_entity_poly.pdbx_strand_id
1 'polypeptide(L)'
;MSQEVPQSSVIRRLLQHRGRWLLEVESIELIDVSILRPVVRCAEGELAIVEELSKHAVSTELSMAAQRIMLTPTATVEDRAFRPHQDRWVQVAFTPPVGLALPRDVSPTELADHEHEHAETSKLTRTIEHLRARLKHLEAQASRGQQMEAHLADLVRRNALLDRRVEMLEARLASGPVPAAQDEERGSPDAEVAAAPAAEPAAQETRAVQIELPHPVHFPPADALHVSLQQLVGDAVGLTELPRKAGPKLGPSSTGWYAAAMLDDQMRVAAAMLADAKAVIQIGGALMMLPAPEIQSQQRARTPSEDVTAAMSEVFNTLNAAVNLVADNPHTRTNYLEPLEFDRFPWLASPAMRLDLRETAGGGFVVLASRDPADMVANG
;
A
#
# COMPACT_ATOMS: atom_id res chain seq x y z
N MET A 1 -42.58 4.06 53.81
CA MET A 1 -42.68 4.08 52.34
C MET A 1 -41.46 4.83 51.84
N SER A 2 -40.49 4.14 51.24
CA SER A 2 -39.31 4.77 50.67
C SER A 2 -39.73 5.45 49.37
N GLN A 3 -39.76 6.79 49.34
CA GLN A 3 -39.93 7.52 48.08
C GLN A 3 -38.64 7.34 47.28
N GLU A 4 -38.71 6.65 46.14
CA GLU A 4 -37.62 6.63 45.15
C GLU A 4 -37.48 8.06 44.62
N VAL A 5 -36.44 8.76 45.08
CA VAL A 5 -36.05 10.04 44.51
C VAL A 5 -35.54 9.75 43.10
N PRO A 6 -36.14 10.32 42.04
CA PRO A 6 -35.64 10.11 40.69
C PRO A 6 -34.20 10.66 40.62
N GLN A 7 -33.24 9.78 40.38
CA GLN A 7 -31.86 10.15 40.13
C GLN A 7 -31.81 10.83 38.76
N SER A 8 -32.00 12.15 38.73
CA SER A 8 -31.75 12.93 37.53
C SER A 8 -30.26 13.25 37.45
N SER A 9 -29.59 12.64 36.49
CA SER A 9 -28.23 12.96 36.10
C SER A 9 -28.25 13.71 34.78
N VAL A 10 -27.41 14.74 34.67
CA VAL A 10 -27.33 15.62 33.51
C VAL A 10 -25.88 15.69 33.05
N ILE A 11 -25.64 15.39 31.77
CA ILE A 11 -24.34 15.60 31.14
C ILE A 11 -24.06 17.10 31.09
N ARG A 12 -23.02 17.55 31.78
CA ARG A 12 -22.64 18.97 31.88
C ARG A 12 -21.77 19.39 30.70
N ARG A 13 -20.66 18.68 30.49
CA ARG A 13 -19.67 19.00 29.44
C ARG A 13 -18.67 17.87 29.20
N LEU A 14 -18.11 17.86 28.00
CA LEU A 14 -16.95 17.07 27.59
C LEU A 14 -15.74 17.99 27.56
N LEU A 15 -14.63 17.55 28.13
CA LEU A 15 -13.41 18.33 28.32
C LEU A 15 -12.22 17.58 27.74
N GLN A 16 -11.34 18.29 27.05
CA GLN A 16 -9.96 17.86 26.78
C GLN A 16 -9.08 18.68 27.71
N HIS A 17 -8.40 18.05 28.66
CA HIS A 17 -7.48 18.71 29.58
C HIS A 17 -6.15 17.99 29.60
N ARG A 18 -5.05 18.68 29.24
CA ARG A 18 -3.70 18.09 29.18
C ARG A 18 -3.64 16.77 28.39
N GLY A 19 -4.32 16.74 27.24
CA GLY A 19 -4.37 15.56 26.36
C GLY A 19 -5.31 14.43 26.83
N ARG A 20 -5.97 14.57 27.98
CA ARG A 20 -6.94 13.57 28.48
C ARG A 20 -8.38 14.03 28.27
N TRP A 21 -9.26 13.09 27.95
CA TRP A 21 -10.69 13.33 27.83
C TRP A 21 -11.40 13.08 29.16
N LEU A 22 -12.26 14.01 29.56
CA LEU A 22 -13.07 13.97 30.78
C LEU A 22 -14.53 14.30 30.43
N LEU A 23 -15.49 13.57 31.00
CA LEU A 23 -16.91 13.89 30.93
C LEU A 23 -17.41 14.28 32.31
N GLU A 24 -17.92 15.50 32.45
CA GLU A 24 -18.59 15.93 33.66
C GLU A 24 -20.07 15.56 33.62
N VAL A 25 -20.51 14.85 34.66
CA VAL A 25 -21.90 14.47 34.89
C VAL A 25 -22.32 15.06 36.22
N GLU A 26 -23.38 15.85 36.23
CA GLU A 26 -23.99 16.35 37.46
C GLU A 26 -25.17 15.45 37.83
N SER A 27 -25.15 14.93 39.05
CA SER A 27 -26.28 14.19 39.62
C SER A 27 -26.78 14.89 40.88
N ILE A 28 -28.08 14.79 41.14
CA ILE A 28 -28.65 15.23 42.41
C ILE A 28 -28.57 14.07 43.41
N GLU A 29 -27.82 14.25 44.48
CA GLU A 29 -27.68 13.26 45.55
C GLU A 29 -28.40 13.74 46.82
N LEU A 30 -29.10 12.81 47.49
CA LEU A 30 -29.71 13.04 48.79
C LEU A 30 -28.64 12.82 49.87
N ILE A 31 -28.19 13.90 50.51
CA ILE A 31 -27.15 13.83 51.55
C ILE A 31 -27.77 13.59 52.93
N ASP A 32 -28.96 14.13 53.14
CA ASP A 32 -29.74 14.00 54.38
C ASP A 32 -31.24 13.93 54.03
N VAL A 33 -32.10 13.56 54.98
CA VAL A 33 -33.54 13.27 54.83
C VAL A 33 -34.33 14.37 54.08
N SER A 34 -33.79 15.58 53.95
CA SER A 34 -34.39 16.67 53.19
C SER A 34 -33.39 17.56 52.44
N ILE A 35 -32.13 17.15 52.30
CA ILE A 35 -31.09 17.97 51.66
C ILE A 35 -30.62 17.28 50.38
N LEU A 36 -31.02 17.85 49.25
CA LEU A 36 -30.52 17.49 47.93
C LEU A 36 -29.32 18.38 47.58
N ARG A 37 -28.22 17.80 47.13
CA ARG A 37 -27.04 18.53 46.68
C ARG A 37 -26.66 18.08 45.26
N PRO A 38 -26.36 19.03 44.36
CA PRO A 38 -25.72 18.69 43.10
C PRO A 38 -24.29 18.20 43.36
N VAL A 39 -23.98 17.02 42.86
CA VAL A 39 -22.65 16.41 42.89
C VAL A 39 -22.17 16.25 41.45
N VAL A 40 -21.00 16.81 41.16
CA VAL A 40 -20.36 16.66 39.84
C VAL A 40 -19.37 15.51 39.93
N ARG A 41 -19.57 14.50 39.09
CA ARG A 41 -18.66 13.36 38.90
C ARG A 41 -17.96 13.51 37.55
N CYS A 42 -16.73 12.99 37.46
CA CYS A 42 -15.94 12.99 36.23
C CYS A 42 -15.69 11.55 35.78
N ALA A 43 -15.98 11.22 34.53
CA ALA A 43 -15.51 10.00 33.87
C ALA A 43 -14.28 10.34 33.04
N GLU A 44 -13.15 9.65 33.28
CA GLU A 44 -11.87 9.87 32.59
C GLU A 44 -11.61 8.75 31.58
N GLY A 45 -11.20 9.12 30.37
CA GLY A 45 -10.85 8.19 29.30
C GLY A 45 -12.02 7.82 28.39
N GLU A 46 -11.71 7.51 27.13
CA GLU A 46 -12.68 7.30 26.06
C GLU A 46 -13.75 6.24 26.40
N LEU A 47 -13.32 5.08 26.90
CA LEU A 47 -14.20 3.97 27.29
C LEU A 47 -15.19 4.37 28.39
N ALA A 48 -14.71 5.00 29.46
CA ALA A 48 -15.54 5.43 30.58
C ALA A 48 -16.55 6.50 30.15
N ILE A 49 -16.14 7.41 29.26
CA ILE A 49 -17.02 8.45 28.70
C ILE A 49 -18.14 7.84 27.88
N VAL A 50 -17.84 6.88 27.00
CA VAL A 50 -18.85 6.21 26.16
C VAL A 50 -19.82 5.40 27.02
N GLU A 51 -19.31 4.68 28.03
CA GLU A 51 -20.13 3.94 28.98
C GLU A 51 -21.07 4.89 29.73
N GLU A 52 -20.57 6.03 30.19
CA GLU A 52 -21.38 6.97 30.96
C GLU A 52 -22.44 7.65 30.09
N LEU A 53 -22.11 8.05 28.86
CA LEU A 53 -23.10 8.53 27.89
C LEU A 53 -24.21 7.49 27.65
N SER A 54 -23.87 6.20 27.56
CA SER A 54 -24.89 5.15 27.39
C SER A 54 -25.87 5.03 28.57
N LYS A 55 -25.41 5.30 29.81
CA LYS A 55 -26.24 5.24 31.03
C LYS A 55 -27.22 6.40 31.15
N HIS A 56 -26.86 7.58 30.65
CA HIS A 56 -27.66 8.82 30.82
C HIS A 56 -28.73 9.02 29.76
N ALA A 57 -29.11 7.96 29.03
CA ALA A 57 -30.14 7.98 27.99
C ALA A 57 -30.00 9.14 26.99
N VAL A 58 -28.75 9.57 26.73
CA VAL A 58 -28.51 10.59 25.69
C VAL A 58 -28.80 10.01 24.31
N SER A 59 -29.08 10.88 23.34
CA SER A 59 -29.28 10.44 21.97
C SER A 59 -28.03 9.74 21.44
N THR A 60 -28.24 8.71 20.61
CA THR A 60 -27.17 8.01 19.90
C THR A 60 -26.30 8.99 19.10
N GLU A 61 -26.92 10.05 18.57
CA GLU A 61 -26.25 11.11 17.82
C GLU A 61 -25.26 11.90 18.67
N LEU A 62 -25.65 12.30 19.89
CA LEU A 62 -24.76 13.02 20.81
C LEU A 62 -23.57 12.14 21.24
N SER A 63 -23.80 10.83 21.45
CA SER A 63 -22.74 9.87 21.78
C SER A 63 -21.75 9.68 20.63
N MET A 64 -22.23 9.48 19.40
CA MET A 64 -21.36 9.43 18.21
C MET A 64 -20.63 10.76 17.95
N ALA A 65 -21.26 11.89 18.25
CA ALA A 65 -20.61 13.19 18.15
C ALA A 65 -19.46 13.34 19.16
N ALA A 66 -19.61 12.82 20.39
CA ALA A 66 -18.52 12.79 21.38
C ALA A 66 -17.34 11.93 20.87
N GLN A 67 -17.61 10.72 20.38
CA GLN A 67 -16.56 9.83 19.86
C GLN A 67 -15.78 10.47 18.70
N ARG A 68 -16.47 11.11 17.75
CA ARG A 68 -15.81 11.82 16.65
C ARG A 68 -14.90 12.94 17.15
N ILE A 69 -15.34 13.70 18.16
CA ILE A 69 -14.53 14.76 18.77
C ILE A 69 -13.28 14.16 19.44
N MET A 70 -13.44 13.05 20.17
CA MET A 70 -12.33 12.38 20.86
C MET A 70 -11.29 11.76 19.91
N LEU A 71 -11.75 11.20 18.79
CA LEU A 71 -10.91 10.59 17.76
C LEU A 71 -10.26 11.60 16.81
N THR A 72 -10.71 12.86 16.80
CA THR A 72 -10.12 13.88 15.92
C THR A 72 -8.72 14.21 16.43
N PRO A 73 -7.65 13.91 15.67
CA PRO A 73 -6.29 14.22 16.09
C PRO A 73 -6.17 15.73 16.26
N THR A 74 -5.78 16.16 17.45
CA THR A 74 -5.55 17.57 17.77
C THR A 74 -4.06 17.86 17.59
N ALA A 75 -3.74 18.81 16.71
CA ALA A 75 -2.36 19.22 16.46
C ALA A 75 -1.72 19.91 17.67
N THR A 76 -2.53 20.38 18.63
CA THR A 76 -2.10 21.08 19.83
C THR A 76 -2.72 20.46 21.09
N VAL A 77 -1.97 20.42 22.19
CA VAL A 77 -2.42 19.97 23.53
C VAL A 77 -3.24 21.07 24.21
N GLU A 78 -4.09 21.76 23.45
CA GLU A 78 -4.90 22.85 24.00
C GLU A 78 -6.07 22.29 24.80
N ASP A 79 -6.34 22.94 25.93
CA ASP A 79 -7.48 22.62 26.76
C ASP A 79 -8.78 23.07 26.06
N ARG A 80 -9.73 22.14 25.89
CA ARG A 80 -10.99 22.38 25.18
C ARG A 80 -12.18 21.95 26.03
N ALA A 81 -13.30 22.65 25.86
CA ALA A 81 -14.54 22.33 26.54
C ALA A 81 -15.69 22.35 25.55
N PHE A 82 -16.61 21.38 25.69
CA PHE A 82 -17.80 21.26 24.86
C PHE A 82 -19.02 21.04 25.75
N ARG A 83 -20.12 21.74 25.48
CA ARG A 83 -21.41 21.49 26.14
C ARG A 83 -22.38 20.79 25.21
N PRO A 84 -23.20 19.87 25.72
CA PRO A 84 -24.26 19.29 24.92
C PRO A 84 -25.34 20.36 24.66
N HIS A 85 -25.77 20.48 23.41
CA HIS A 85 -26.88 21.34 23.02
C HIS A 85 -27.67 20.63 21.92
N GLN A 86 -28.83 20.07 22.28
CA GLN A 86 -29.55 19.11 21.43
C GLN A 86 -28.64 17.90 21.14
N ASP A 87 -28.57 17.45 19.89
CA ASP A 87 -27.79 16.29 19.46
C ASP A 87 -26.35 16.62 19.03
N ARG A 88 -25.82 17.77 19.47
CA ARG A 88 -24.47 18.23 19.13
C ARG A 88 -23.70 18.78 20.32
N TRP A 89 -22.38 18.73 20.20
CA TRP A 89 -21.43 19.33 21.13
C TRP A 89 -21.01 20.71 20.63
N VAL A 90 -21.24 21.73 21.45
CA VAL A 90 -20.86 23.12 21.14
C VAL A 90 -19.64 23.49 21.97
N GLN A 91 -18.58 23.94 21.30
CA GLN A 91 -17.36 24.39 21.98
C GLN A 91 -17.65 25.64 22.82
N VAL A 92 -17.18 25.63 24.07
CA VAL A 92 -17.32 26.73 25.03
C VAL A 92 -15.96 27.11 25.62
N ALA A 93 -15.89 28.24 26.31
CA ALA A 93 -14.69 28.64 27.03
C ALA A 93 -14.30 27.55 28.05
N PHE A 94 -13.01 27.20 28.06
CA PHE A 94 -12.50 26.24 29.02
C PHE A 94 -12.58 26.81 30.44
N THR A 95 -13.03 26.00 31.39
CA THR A 95 -12.98 26.32 32.81
C THR A 95 -12.56 25.03 33.51
N PRO A 96 -11.50 25.03 34.33
CA PRO A 96 -11.03 23.80 34.95
C PRO A 96 -12.16 23.14 35.77
N PRO A 97 -12.20 21.80 35.82
CA PRO A 97 -13.21 21.06 36.57
C PRO A 97 -13.18 21.41 38.06
N VAL A 98 -14.34 21.71 38.64
CA VAL A 98 -14.48 22.06 40.06
C VAL A 98 -14.40 20.78 40.88
N GLY A 99 -13.46 20.70 41.83
CA GLY A 99 -13.35 19.56 42.74
C GLY A 99 -12.47 18.41 42.24
N LEU A 100 -11.93 18.50 41.03
CA LEU A 100 -10.70 17.80 40.68
C LEU A 100 -9.60 18.50 41.47
N ALA A 101 -9.28 17.97 42.66
CA ALA A 101 -8.01 18.25 43.30
C ALA A 101 -6.97 17.90 42.24
N LEU A 102 -6.40 18.92 41.59
CA LEU A 102 -5.24 18.77 40.75
C LEU A 102 -4.30 17.84 41.53
N PRO A 103 -3.89 16.68 40.97
CA PRO A 103 -2.86 15.89 41.62
C PRO A 103 -1.77 16.89 42.01
N ARG A 104 -1.49 16.98 43.32
CA ARG A 104 -0.45 17.85 43.89
C ARG A 104 0.70 17.87 42.92
N ASP A 105 1.14 19.06 42.49
CA ASP A 105 2.24 19.31 41.55
C ASP A 105 3.06 18.05 41.33
N VAL A 106 2.64 17.27 40.32
CA VAL A 106 3.36 16.08 39.88
C VAL A 106 4.77 16.57 39.66
N SER A 107 5.72 16.02 40.42
CA SER A 107 7.08 16.55 40.40
C SER A 107 7.56 16.55 38.94
N PRO A 108 8.38 17.51 38.51
CA PRO A 108 8.89 17.54 37.14
C PRO A 108 9.48 16.19 36.68
N THR A 109 10.00 15.41 37.63
CA THR A 109 10.47 14.04 37.45
C THR A 109 9.35 13.06 37.08
N GLU A 110 8.25 13.02 37.83
CA GLU A 110 7.10 12.15 37.54
C GLU A 110 6.41 12.52 36.20
N LEU A 111 6.43 13.81 35.82
CA LEU A 111 5.93 14.24 34.51
C LEU A 111 6.81 13.71 33.38
N ALA A 112 8.14 13.78 33.54
CA ALA A 112 9.10 13.24 32.58
C ALA A 112 9.00 11.71 32.47
N ASP A 113 8.78 11.01 33.59
CA ASP A 113 8.57 9.56 33.60
C ASP A 113 7.28 9.18 32.86
N HIS A 114 6.18 9.90 33.08
CA HIS A 114 4.94 9.68 32.34
C HIS A 114 5.03 10.02 30.85
N GLU A 115 5.76 11.08 30.48
CA GLU A 115 6.03 11.40 29.07
C GLU A 115 6.86 10.29 28.40
N HIS A 116 7.82 9.73 29.13
CA HIS A 116 8.62 8.60 28.67
C HIS A 116 7.77 7.35 28.46
N GLU A 117 6.93 6.99 29.44
CA GLU A 117 5.97 5.88 29.33
C GLU A 117 4.99 6.08 28.16
N HIS A 118 4.50 7.31 27.95
CA HIS A 118 3.63 7.62 26.81
C HIS A 118 4.36 7.51 25.47
N ALA A 119 5.63 7.91 25.41
CA ALA A 119 6.45 7.76 24.21
C ALA A 119 6.73 6.27 23.90
N GLU A 120 7.02 5.46 24.92
CA GLU A 120 7.23 4.02 24.77
C GLU A 120 5.96 3.29 24.34
N THR A 121 4.82 3.58 24.99
CA THR A 121 3.52 2.99 24.61
C THR A 121 3.14 3.39 23.19
N SER A 122 3.34 4.65 22.80
CA SER A 122 3.12 5.11 21.42
C SER A 122 4.01 4.39 20.40
N LYS A 123 5.29 4.16 20.74
CA LYS A 123 6.24 3.41 19.91
C LYS A 123 5.82 1.94 19.77
N LEU A 124 5.38 1.31 20.87
CA LEU A 124 4.89 -0.06 20.86
C LEU A 124 3.61 -0.21 20.04
N THR A 125 2.64 0.71 20.17
CA THR A 125 1.41 0.71 19.37
C THR A 125 1.71 0.78 17.88
N ARG A 126 2.58 1.70 17.44
CA ARG A 126 3.00 1.79 16.03
C ARG A 126 3.70 0.51 15.55
N THR A 127 4.53 -0.09 16.40
CA THR A 127 5.20 -1.35 16.07
C THR A 127 4.20 -2.49 15.90
N ILE A 128 3.19 -2.58 16.77
CA ILE A 128 2.11 -3.59 16.68
C ILE A 128 1.27 -3.38 15.41
N GLU A 129 0.91 -2.14 15.09
CA GLU A 129 0.16 -1.82 13.86
C GLU A 129 0.96 -2.20 12.60
N HIS A 130 2.25 -1.89 12.57
CA HIS A 130 3.14 -2.27 11.47
C HIS A 130 3.25 -3.79 11.33
N LEU A 131 3.44 -4.52 12.44
CA LEU A 131 3.50 -5.99 12.41
C LEU A 131 2.17 -6.62 11.93
N ARG A 132 1.02 -6.05 12.31
CA ARG A 132 -0.30 -6.48 11.81
C ARG A 132 -0.45 -6.25 10.31
N ALA A 133 0.00 -5.10 9.80
CA ALA A 133 -0.01 -4.82 8.37
C ALA A 133 0.89 -5.80 7.60
N ARG A 134 2.08 -6.09 8.13
CA ARG A 134 3.02 -7.06 7.55
C ARG A 134 2.46 -8.49 7.54
N LEU A 135 1.83 -8.93 8.62
CA LEU A 135 1.16 -10.25 8.67
C LEU A 135 0.08 -10.37 7.60
N LYS A 136 -0.79 -9.36 7.48
CA LYS A 136 -1.84 -9.34 6.44
C LYS A 136 -1.25 -9.39 5.03
N HIS A 137 -0.12 -8.74 4.80
CA HIS A 137 0.58 -8.79 3.52
C HIS A 137 1.14 -10.20 3.22
N LEU A 138 1.79 -10.83 4.21
CA LEU A 138 2.32 -12.19 4.08
C LEU A 138 1.21 -13.21 3.85
N GLU A 139 0.06 -13.08 4.52
CA GLU A 139 -1.12 -13.91 4.28
C GLU A 139 -1.64 -13.77 2.84
N ALA A 140 -1.68 -12.54 2.31
CA ALA A 140 -2.07 -12.29 0.92
C ALA A 140 -1.05 -12.84 -0.09
N GLN A 141 0.25 -12.85 0.24
CA GLN A 141 1.28 -13.50 -0.57
C GLN A 141 1.15 -15.02 -0.55
N ALA A 142 0.93 -15.62 0.63
CA ALA A 142 0.72 -17.06 0.78
C ALA A 142 -0.52 -17.53 -0.01
N SER A 143 -1.62 -16.77 0.04
CA SER A 143 -2.82 -17.05 -0.74
C SER A 143 -2.57 -17.01 -2.25
N ARG A 144 -1.78 -16.03 -2.73
CA ARG A 144 -1.36 -15.98 -4.14
C ARG A 144 -0.48 -17.17 -4.53
N GLY A 145 0.42 -17.61 -3.66
CA GLY A 145 1.22 -18.82 -3.86
C GLY A 145 0.35 -20.07 -4.05
N GLN A 146 -0.65 -20.26 -3.18
CA GLN A 146 -1.60 -21.37 -3.29
C GLN A 146 -2.42 -21.32 -4.60
N GLN A 147 -2.84 -20.12 -5.03
CA GLN A 147 -3.52 -19.95 -6.32
C GLN A 147 -2.62 -20.31 -7.50
N MET A 148 -1.34 -19.92 -7.46
CA MET A 148 -0.37 -20.27 -8.49
C MET A 148 -0.12 -21.78 -8.57
N GLU A 149 0.02 -22.46 -7.42
CA GLU A 149 0.14 -23.92 -7.37
C GLU A 149 -1.08 -24.62 -7.96
N ALA A 150 -2.30 -24.14 -7.63
CA ALA A 150 -3.53 -24.67 -8.20
C ALA A 150 -3.59 -24.47 -9.72
N HIS A 151 -3.14 -23.32 -10.23
CA HIS A 151 -3.07 -23.03 -11.65
C HIS A 151 -2.04 -23.93 -12.38
N LEU A 152 -0.85 -24.10 -11.80
CA LEU A 152 0.17 -25.02 -12.35
C LEU A 152 -0.34 -26.47 -12.40
N ALA A 153 -1.01 -26.92 -11.33
CA ALA A 153 -1.62 -28.25 -11.31
C ALA A 153 -2.70 -28.41 -12.41
N ASP A 154 -3.45 -27.34 -12.72
CA ASP A 154 -4.41 -27.36 -13.83
C ASP A 154 -3.73 -27.43 -15.21
N LEU A 155 -2.67 -26.66 -15.43
CA LEU A 155 -1.88 -26.71 -16.66
C LEU A 155 -1.27 -28.09 -16.89
N VAL A 156 -0.73 -28.72 -15.85
CA VAL A 156 -0.19 -30.09 -15.91
C VAL A 156 -1.29 -31.09 -16.32
N ARG A 157 -2.50 -30.96 -15.77
CA ARG A 157 -3.65 -31.79 -16.18
C ARG A 157 -4.04 -31.57 -17.64
N ARG A 158 -4.06 -30.32 -18.11
CA ARG A 158 -4.39 -30.00 -19.51
C ARG A 158 -3.35 -30.56 -20.48
N ASN A 159 -2.06 -30.45 -20.14
CA ASN A 159 -1.00 -31.04 -20.96
C ASN A 159 -1.12 -32.56 -21.05
N ALA A 160 -1.38 -33.24 -19.94
CA ALA A 160 -1.62 -34.69 -19.97
C ALA A 160 -2.83 -35.10 -20.85
N LEU A 161 -3.87 -34.26 -20.96
CA LEU A 161 -4.99 -34.48 -21.87
C LEU A 161 -4.61 -34.28 -23.33
N LEU A 162 -3.76 -33.28 -23.62
CA LEU A 162 -3.23 -33.04 -24.96
C LEU A 162 -2.34 -34.20 -25.40
N ASP A 163 -1.45 -34.68 -24.53
CA ASP A 163 -0.58 -35.83 -24.82
C ASP A 163 -1.40 -37.06 -25.21
N ARG A 164 -2.46 -37.40 -24.44
CA ARG A 164 -3.39 -38.48 -24.79
C ARG A 164 -4.09 -38.27 -26.13
N ARG A 165 -4.41 -37.02 -26.47
CA ARG A 165 -5.07 -36.70 -27.74
C ARG A 165 -4.10 -36.84 -28.92
N VAL A 166 -2.84 -36.47 -28.72
CA VAL A 166 -1.75 -36.71 -29.68
C VAL A 166 -1.58 -38.22 -29.89
N GLU A 167 -1.45 -39.01 -28.83
CA GLU A 167 -1.35 -40.47 -28.91
C GLU A 167 -2.54 -41.10 -29.68
N MET A 168 -3.78 -40.65 -29.42
CA MET A 168 -4.95 -41.14 -30.16
C MET A 168 -4.90 -40.77 -31.66
N LEU A 169 -4.41 -39.58 -32.00
CA LEU A 169 -4.29 -39.14 -33.40
C LEU A 169 -3.17 -39.90 -34.10
N GLU A 170 -2.04 -40.12 -33.45
CA GLU A 170 -0.93 -40.93 -33.95
C GLU A 170 -1.37 -42.38 -34.17
N ALA A 171 -2.11 -42.97 -33.23
CA ALA A 171 -2.67 -44.31 -33.38
C ALA A 171 -3.64 -44.40 -34.58
N ARG A 172 -4.49 -43.38 -34.78
CA ARG A 172 -5.40 -43.29 -35.94
C ARG A 172 -4.64 -43.17 -37.27
N LEU A 173 -3.57 -42.40 -37.31
CA LEU A 173 -2.70 -42.29 -38.48
C LEU A 173 -1.99 -43.62 -38.78
N ALA A 174 -1.51 -44.31 -37.74
CA ALA A 174 -0.85 -45.60 -37.87
C ALA A 174 -1.79 -46.73 -38.32
N SER A 175 -3.08 -46.69 -37.96
CA SER A 175 -4.08 -47.68 -38.40
C SER A 175 -4.44 -47.61 -39.91
N GLY A 176 -3.84 -46.68 -40.66
CA GLY A 176 -4.12 -46.47 -42.07
C GLY A 176 -5.48 -45.81 -42.31
N PRO A 177 -5.76 -45.35 -43.55
CA PRO A 177 -7.07 -44.83 -43.88
C PRO A 177 -8.10 -45.92 -43.59
N VAL A 178 -9.05 -45.61 -42.70
CA VAL A 178 -10.24 -46.44 -42.50
C VAL A 178 -10.76 -46.75 -43.90
N PRO A 179 -10.85 -48.02 -44.33
CA PRO A 179 -11.38 -48.34 -45.63
C PRO A 179 -12.73 -47.68 -45.70
N ALA A 180 -12.92 -46.82 -46.70
CA ALA A 180 -14.21 -46.22 -47.00
C ALA A 180 -15.19 -47.38 -47.06
N ALA A 181 -15.98 -47.54 -45.99
CA ALA A 181 -17.02 -48.53 -45.94
C ALA A 181 -17.90 -48.18 -47.13
N GLN A 182 -17.93 -49.08 -48.10
CA GLN A 182 -18.85 -49.02 -49.21
C GLN A 182 -20.24 -48.94 -48.58
N ASP A 183 -20.86 -47.77 -48.70
CA ASP A 183 -22.29 -47.59 -48.55
C ASP A 183 -22.96 -48.49 -49.60
N GLU A 184 -23.23 -49.74 -49.24
CA GLU A 184 -24.25 -50.53 -49.92
C GLU A 184 -25.61 -49.98 -49.51
N GLU A 185 -26.27 -49.40 -50.52
CA GLU A 185 -27.70 -49.25 -50.68
C GLU A 185 -28.57 -50.02 -49.67
N ARG A 186 -29.23 -49.28 -48.78
CA ARG A 186 -30.58 -49.66 -48.30
C ARG A 186 -31.34 -48.46 -47.76
N GLY A 187 -32.22 -47.95 -48.62
CA GLY A 187 -33.57 -47.52 -48.24
C GLY A 187 -33.72 -46.27 -47.38
N SER A 188 -34.13 -45.18 -48.02
CA SER A 188 -34.87 -44.07 -47.40
C SER A 188 -36.06 -44.57 -46.55
N PRO A 189 -36.50 -43.82 -45.52
CA PRO A 189 -37.32 -42.64 -45.81
C PRO A 189 -36.99 -41.40 -44.97
N ASP A 190 -37.13 -40.26 -45.65
CA ASP A 190 -37.56 -38.95 -45.16
C ASP A 190 -37.13 -38.53 -43.74
N ALA A 191 -36.02 -37.81 -43.67
CA ALA A 191 -35.82 -36.81 -42.63
C ALA A 191 -35.11 -35.59 -43.25
N GLU A 192 -35.93 -34.57 -43.47
CA GLU A 192 -35.59 -33.17 -43.69
C GLU A 192 -34.49 -32.71 -42.72
N VAL A 193 -33.26 -32.56 -43.21
CA VAL A 193 -32.19 -31.85 -42.49
C VAL A 193 -31.55 -30.86 -43.44
N ALA A 194 -31.66 -29.59 -43.03
CA ALA A 194 -31.18 -28.41 -43.69
C ALA A 194 -29.71 -28.54 -44.16
N ALA A 195 -29.50 -28.14 -45.41
CA ALA A 195 -28.20 -28.00 -46.03
C ALA A 195 -27.30 -27.05 -45.22
N ALA A 196 -26.24 -27.59 -44.63
CA ALA A 196 -25.09 -26.81 -44.22
C ALA A 196 -24.21 -26.54 -45.46
N PRO A 197 -23.86 -25.29 -45.78
CA PRO A 197 -23.02 -25.00 -46.93
C PRO A 197 -21.59 -25.46 -46.67
N ALA A 198 -21.02 -26.16 -47.65
CA ALA A 198 -19.61 -26.49 -47.72
C ALA A 198 -18.79 -25.19 -47.75
N ALA A 199 -18.12 -24.89 -46.64
CA ALA A 199 -17.16 -23.80 -46.57
C ALA A 199 -15.86 -24.25 -47.25
N GLU A 200 -15.54 -23.60 -48.37
CA GLU A 200 -14.21 -23.61 -48.97
C GLU A 200 -13.16 -23.25 -47.91
N PRO A 201 -11.95 -23.85 -47.95
CA PRO A 201 -10.87 -23.45 -47.07
C PRO A 201 -10.44 -22.04 -47.48
N ALA A 202 -11.00 -21.05 -46.81
CA ALA A 202 -10.55 -19.67 -46.89
C ALA A 202 -9.06 -19.66 -46.55
N ALA A 203 -8.24 -19.38 -47.56
CA ALA A 203 -6.85 -19.01 -47.38
C ALA A 203 -6.84 -17.85 -46.39
N GLN A 204 -6.49 -18.15 -45.14
CA GLN A 204 -6.21 -17.14 -44.14
C GLN A 204 -4.93 -16.44 -44.61
N GLU A 205 -5.11 -15.38 -45.40
CA GLU A 205 -4.13 -14.33 -45.53
C GLU A 205 -3.71 -13.97 -44.11
N THR A 206 -2.47 -14.35 -43.79
CA THR A 206 -1.78 -13.96 -42.56
C THR A 206 -1.56 -12.47 -42.71
N ARG A 207 -2.60 -11.70 -42.35
CA ARG A 207 -2.55 -10.25 -42.30
C ARG A 207 -1.46 -9.94 -41.30
N ALA A 208 -0.29 -9.54 -41.82
CA ALA A 208 0.82 -9.10 -41.01
C ALA A 208 0.28 -8.04 -40.06
N VAL A 209 0.15 -8.41 -38.78
CA VAL A 209 -0.19 -7.47 -37.72
C VAL A 209 0.93 -6.44 -37.77
N GLN A 210 0.63 -5.25 -38.29
CA GLN A 210 1.52 -4.12 -38.15
C GLN A 210 1.64 -3.89 -36.65
N ILE A 211 2.75 -4.35 -36.08
CA ILE A 211 3.10 -4.11 -34.69
C ILE A 211 3.38 -2.61 -34.63
N GLU A 212 2.36 -1.83 -34.25
CA GLU A 212 2.54 -0.41 -33.94
C GLU A 212 3.69 -0.30 -32.93
N LEU A 213 4.65 0.57 -33.23
CA LEU A 213 5.81 0.79 -32.39
C LEU A 213 5.32 1.19 -30.98
N PRO A 214 5.85 0.58 -29.91
CA PRO A 214 5.40 0.86 -28.56
C PRO A 214 5.58 2.35 -28.25
N HIS A 215 4.53 2.93 -27.69
CA HIS A 215 4.53 4.32 -27.26
C HIS A 215 5.59 4.50 -26.14
N PRO A 216 6.25 5.67 -26.07
CA PRO A 216 7.22 5.92 -25.01
C PRO A 216 6.55 5.78 -23.63
N VAL A 217 7.25 5.13 -22.69
CA VAL A 217 6.75 4.91 -21.33
C VAL A 217 6.54 6.25 -20.63
N HIS A 218 5.32 6.48 -20.16
CA HIS A 218 4.97 7.62 -19.32
C HIS A 218 5.18 7.28 -17.84
N PHE A 219 5.60 8.27 -17.05
CA PHE A 219 5.80 8.07 -15.62
C PHE A 219 4.60 8.58 -14.82
N PRO A 220 4.19 7.85 -13.76
CA PRO A 220 3.22 8.37 -12.83
C PRO A 220 3.82 9.59 -12.11
N PRO A 221 2.98 10.46 -11.51
CA PRO A 221 3.46 11.59 -10.72
C PRO A 221 4.30 11.10 -9.53
N ALA A 222 5.24 11.92 -9.06
CA ALA A 222 6.19 11.55 -8.01
C ALA A 222 5.50 11.10 -6.71
N ASP A 223 4.35 11.71 -6.40
CA ASP A 223 3.48 11.40 -5.27
C ASP A 223 2.88 9.98 -5.37
N ALA A 224 2.58 9.48 -6.56
CA ALA A 224 2.14 8.08 -6.72
C ALA A 224 3.30 7.11 -6.46
N LEU A 225 4.51 7.40 -6.95
CA LEU A 225 5.70 6.60 -6.63
C LEU A 225 6.04 6.64 -5.14
N HIS A 226 5.88 7.80 -4.50
CA HIS A 226 6.08 7.97 -3.07
C HIS A 226 5.09 7.12 -2.26
N VAL A 227 3.80 7.12 -2.61
CA VAL A 227 2.78 6.28 -1.96
C VAL A 227 3.12 4.79 -2.13
N SER A 228 3.48 4.35 -3.34
CA SER A 228 3.90 2.96 -3.56
C SER A 228 5.14 2.58 -2.75
N LEU A 229 6.11 3.51 -2.61
CA LEU A 229 7.27 3.29 -1.77
C LEU A 229 6.90 3.20 -0.28
N GLN A 230 6.08 4.11 0.23
CA GLN A 230 5.64 4.11 1.64
C GLN A 230 4.88 2.84 2.01
N GLN A 231 4.06 2.29 1.10
CA GLN A 231 3.38 1.02 1.33
C GLN A 231 4.36 -0.14 1.54
N LEU A 232 5.57 -0.04 0.98
CA LEU A 232 6.58 -1.08 1.02
C LEU A 232 7.56 -0.92 2.20
N VAL A 233 8.06 0.30 2.43
CA VAL A 233 9.12 0.57 3.43
C VAL A 233 8.68 1.44 4.61
N GLY A 234 7.42 1.88 4.64
CA GLY A 234 6.87 2.77 5.66
C GLY A 234 7.32 4.23 5.52
N ASP A 235 7.09 5.01 6.57
CA ASP A 235 7.33 6.47 6.59
C ASP A 235 8.81 6.88 6.77
N ALA A 236 9.72 5.91 6.92
CA ALA A 236 11.14 6.16 7.12
C ALA A 236 11.84 6.69 5.86
N VAL A 237 11.19 6.57 4.70
CA VAL A 237 11.74 6.94 3.40
C VAL A 237 10.68 7.72 2.63
N GLY A 238 11.07 8.87 2.08
CA GLY A 238 10.23 9.64 1.17
C GLY A 238 10.92 9.93 -0.16
N LEU A 239 10.12 10.17 -1.20
CA LEU A 239 10.59 10.64 -2.49
C LEU A 239 10.04 12.03 -2.75
N THR A 240 10.90 12.94 -3.17
CA THR A 240 10.51 14.30 -3.58
C THR A 240 10.98 14.56 -4.99
N GLU A 241 10.10 15.06 -5.85
CA GLU A 241 10.47 15.42 -7.21
C GLU A 241 11.48 16.57 -7.22
N LEU A 242 12.49 16.45 -8.08
CA LEU A 242 13.47 17.47 -8.34
C LEU A 242 13.22 18.13 -9.70
N PRO A 243 13.34 19.46 -9.79
CA PRO A 243 13.46 20.11 -11.07
C PRO A 243 14.64 19.53 -11.84
N ARG A 244 14.48 19.26 -13.14
CA ARG A 244 15.52 18.66 -14.00
C ARG A 244 16.90 19.34 -13.92
N LYS A 245 16.94 20.66 -13.68
CA LYS A 245 18.20 21.42 -13.51
C LYS A 245 18.94 21.11 -12.20
N ALA A 246 18.21 20.67 -11.17
CA ALA A 246 18.71 20.27 -9.86
C ALA A 246 18.91 18.76 -9.74
N GLY A 247 18.47 17.99 -10.74
CA GLY A 247 18.65 16.55 -10.82
C GLY A 247 20.13 16.15 -11.04
N PRO A 248 20.45 14.86 -10.80
CA PRO A 248 21.78 14.34 -10.97
C PRO A 248 22.22 14.38 -12.44
N LYS A 249 23.44 14.84 -12.70
CA LYS A 249 24.03 14.77 -14.04
C LYS A 249 24.49 13.34 -14.32
N LEU A 250 23.72 12.64 -15.14
CA LEU A 250 24.04 11.30 -15.61
C LEU A 250 24.87 11.40 -16.89
N GLY A 251 25.97 10.66 -16.95
CA GLY A 251 26.82 10.50 -18.12
C GLY A 251 27.90 9.45 -17.88
N PRO A 252 28.79 9.18 -18.85
CA PRO A 252 29.79 8.10 -18.75
C PRO A 252 30.70 8.16 -17.51
N SER A 253 30.86 9.35 -16.90
CA SER A 253 31.65 9.54 -15.68
C SER A 253 30.86 9.36 -14.38
N SER A 254 29.55 9.07 -14.45
CA SER A 254 28.70 8.90 -13.26
C SER A 254 28.93 7.51 -12.66
N THR A 255 29.73 7.45 -11.59
CA THR A 255 30.01 6.22 -10.84
C THR A 255 29.14 6.10 -9.60
N GLY A 256 29.03 4.89 -9.03
CA GLY A 256 28.23 4.64 -7.82
C GLY A 256 26.72 4.72 -8.03
N TRP A 257 26.28 4.54 -9.27
CA TRP A 257 24.88 4.39 -9.64
C TRP A 257 24.58 2.92 -9.90
N TYR A 258 23.34 2.54 -9.61
CA TYR A 258 22.78 1.24 -9.91
C TYR A 258 21.57 1.44 -10.82
N ALA A 259 21.33 0.49 -11.72
CA ALA A 259 20.25 0.55 -12.68
C ALA A 259 19.52 -0.79 -12.79
N ALA A 260 18.20 -0.72 -12.92
CA ALA A 260 17.40 -1.82 -13.45
C ALA A 260 16.70 -1.34 -14.74
N ALA A 261 16.86 -2.14 -15.79
CA ALA A 261 16.12 -1.99 -17.03
C ALA A 261 14.69 -2.50 -16.85
N MET A 262 13.74 -1.73 -17.37
CA MET A 262 12.34 -2.12 -17.51
C MET A 262 12.17 -2.72 -18.91
N LEU A 263 11.89 -4.01 -18.99
CA LEU A 263 11.74 -4.78 -20.21
C LEU A 263 10.26 -4.91 -20.57
N ASP A 264 9.90 -4.67 -21.82
CA ASP A 264 8.57 -4.94 -22.37
C ASP A 264 8.33 -6.46 -22.57
N ASP A 265 7.13 -6.81 -23.03
CA ASP A 265 6.75 -8.21 -23.34
C ASP A 265 7.59 -8.85 -24.45
N GLN A 266 8.30 -8.04 -25.25
CA GLN A 266 9.22 -8.48 -26.30
C GLN A 266 10.68 -8.49 -25.84
N MET A 267 10.94 -8.36 -24.53
CA MET A 267 12.28 -8.30 -23.94
C MET A 267 13.13 -7.12 -24.39
N ARG A 268 12.51 -6.09 -24.96
CA ARG A 268 13.19 -4.83 -25.26
C ARG A 268 13.17 -3.99 -24.01
N VAL A 269 14.29 -3.37 -23.70
CA VAL A 269 14.33 -2.32 -22.68
C VAL A 269 13.37 -1.22 -23.14
N ALA A 270 12.57 -0.62 -22.27
CA ALA A 270 11.65 0.47 -22.60
C ALA A 270 11.93 1.70 -21.73
N ALA A 271 12.39 1.44 -20.50
CA ALA A 271 12.77 2.44 -19.52
C ALA A 271 13.86 1.87 -18.60
N ALA A 272 14.38 2.71 -17.70
CA ALA A 272 15.31 2.31 -16.65
C ALA A 272 15.00 3.08 -15.36
N MET A 273 15.09 2.38 -14.23
CA MET A 273 15.12 2.99 -12.90
C MET A 273 16.55 2.98 -12.39
N LEU A 274 17.01 4.11 -11.88
CA LEU A 274 18.37 4.32 -11.42
C LEU A 274 18.35 4.87 -9.99
N ALA A 275 19.28 4.42 -9.18
CA ALA A 275 19.51 4.95 -7.84
C ALA A 275 21.00 5.06 -7.55
N ASP A 276 21.43 6.13 -6.89
CA ASP A 276 22.80 6.17 -6.37
C ASP A 276 22.97 5.21 -5.18
N ALA A 277 24.22 4.86 -4.86
CA ALA A 277 24.52 3.94 -3.77
C ALA A 277 23.86 4.35 -2.44
N LYS A 278 23.71 5.66 -2.20
CA LYS A 278 23.08 6.16 -0.96
C LYS A 278 21.58 5.84 -0.94
N ALA A 279 20.87 6.07 -2.03
CA ALA A 279 19.47 5.69 -2.18
C ALA A 279 19.29 4.17 -2.11
N VAL A 280 20.14 3.38 -2.78
CA VAL A 280 20.09 1.90 -2.70
C VAL A 280 20.23 1.43 -1.26
N ILE A 281 21.23 1.94 -0.52
CA ILE A 281 21.47 1.56 0.87
C ILE A 281 20.32 1.99 1.79
N GLN A 282 19.84 3.23 1.64
CA GLN A 282 18.79 3.77 2.51
C GLN A 282 17.46 3.05 2.28
N ILE A 283 17.06 2.87 1.02
CA ILE A 283 15.77 2.30 0.65
C ILE A 283 15.78 0.78 0.80
N GLY A 284 16.80 0.09 0.28
CA GLY A 284 16.95 -1.36 0.43
C GLY A 284 17.15 -1.77 1.89
N GLY A 285 17.94 -1.02 2.65
CA GLY A 285 18.13 -1.24 4.08
C GLY A 285 16.84 -1.03 4.89
N ALA A 286 16.02 -0.03 4.52
CA ALA A 286 14.71 0.18 5.15
C ALA A 286 13.75 -0.98 4.87
N LEU A 287 13.69 -1.50 3.63
CA LEU A 287 12.89 -2.68 3.30
C LEU A 287 13.30 -3.91 4.11
N MET A 288 14.61 -4.10 4.30
CA MET A 288 15.17 -5.18 5.11
C MET A 288 15.08 -4.95 6.62
N MET A 289 14.63 -3.76 7.07
CA MET A 289 14.65 -3.33 8.47
C MET A 289 16.03 -3.39 9.11
N LEU A 290 17.08 -3.05 8.36
CA LEU A 290 18.44 -3.05 8.90
C LEU A 290 18.59 -2.02 10.03
N PRO A 291 19.38 -2.33 11.07
CA PRO A 291 19.71 -1.37 12.11
C PRO A 291 20.39 -0.12 11.54
N ALA A 292 20.06 1.06 12.07
CA ALA A 292 20.66 2.33 11.63
C ALA A 292 22.21 2.34 11.60
N PRO A 293 22.94 1.73 12.57
CA PRO A 293 24.40 1.66 12.50
C PRO A 293 24.93 0.89 11.28
N GLU A 294 24.21 -0.13 10.83
CA GLU A 294 24.58 -0.93 9.66
C GLU A 294 24.37 -0.13 8.37
N ILE A 295 23.22 0.53 8.23
CA ILE A 295 22.92 1.46 7.13
C ILE A 295 24.00 2.55 7.06
N GLN A 296 24.37 3.16 8.20
CA GLN A 296 25.41 4.18 8.25
C GLN A 296 26.79 3.63 7.86
N SER A 297 27.12 2.40 8.27
CA SER A 297 28.37 1.74 7.90
C SER A 297 28.48 1.56 6.38
N GLN A 298 27.44 1.02 5.75
CA GLN A 298 27.39 0.86 4.29
C GLN A 298 27.41 2.22 3.57
N GLN A 299 26.72 3.24 4.09
CA GLN A 299 26.75 4.59 3.51
C GLN A 299 28.14 5.23 3.54
N ARG A 300 28.92 4.99 4.60
CA ARG A 300 30.32 5.43 4.68
C ARG A 300 31.20 4.69 3.67
N ALA A 301 30.99 3.39 3.52
CA ALA A 301 31.69 2.58 2.52
C ALA A 301 31.26 2.91 1.07
N ARG A 302 30.06 3.48 0.89
CA ARG A 302 29.41 3.76 -0.41
C ARG A 302 29.20 2.50 -1.26
N THR A 303 29.06 1.36 -0.59
CA THR A 303 28.88 0.06 -1.23
C THR A 303 27.73 -0.65 -0.54
N PRO A 304 26.54 -0.78 -1.18
CA PRO A 304 25.48 -1.64 -0.67
C PRO A 304 25.92 -3.10 -0.64
N SER A 305 25.45 -3.84 0.35
CA SER A 305 25.57 -5.31 0.33
C SER A 305 24.72 -5.92 -0.80
N GLU A 306 25.01 -7.17 -1.15
CA GLU A 306 24.23 -7.92 -2.14
C GLU A 306 22.76 -8.04 -1.71
N ASP A 307 22.50 -8.33 -0.42
CA ASP A 307 21.15 -8.41 0.12
C ASP A 307 20.38 -7.08 0.01
N VAL A 308 21.06 -5.95 0.29
CA VAL A 308 20.47 -4.61 0.15
C VAL A 308 20.18 -4.27 -1.31
N THR A 309 21.04 -4.73 -2.23
CA THR A 309 20.84 -4.57 -3.68
C THR A 309 19.67 -5.43 -4.18
N ALA A 310 19.53 -6.66 -3.67
CA ALA A 310 18.41 -7.54 -3.95
C ALA A 310 17.09 -6.94 -3.43
N ALA A 311 17.10 -6.44 -2.20
CA ALA A 311 15.94 -5.74 -1.63
C ALA A 311 15.55 -4.52 -2.47
N MET A 312 16.51 -3.72 -2.91
CA MET A 312 16.22 -2.58 -3.79
C MET A 312 15.68 -3.00 -5.16
N SER A 313 16.06 -4.18 -5.68
CA SER A 313 15.45 -4.76 -6.89
C SER A 313 13.95 -5.02 -6.71
N GLU A 314 13.55 -5.53 -5.55
CA GLU A 314 12.13 -5.72 -5.21
C GLU A 314 11.36 -4.40 -5.10
N VAL A 315 12.02 -3.36 -4.58
CA VAL A 315 11.46 -2.00 -4.56
C VAL A 315 11.22 -1.51 -5.98
N PHE A 316 12.19 -1.64 -6.88
CA PHE A 316 12.05 -1.24 -8.28
C PHE A 316 10.94 -2.02 -8.98
N ASN A 317 10.83 -3.33 -8.76
CA ASN A 317 9.76 -4.14 -9.30
C ASN A 317 8.37 -3.70 -8.80
N THR A 318 8.28 -3.30 -7.53
CA THR A 318 7.04 -2.76 -6.95
C THR A 318 6.70 -1.39 -7.54
N LEU A 319 7.67 -0.48 -7.67
CA LEU A 319 7.45 0.83 -8.28
C LEU A 319 7.09 0.71 -9.77
N ASN A 320 7.61 -0.29 -10.45
CA ASN A 320 7.25 -0.61 -11.83
C ASN A 320 5.78 -0.99 -11.98
N ALA A 321 5.15 -1.58 -10.96
CA ALA A 321 3.70 -1.79 -10.96
C ALA A 321 2.93 -0.46 -11.07
N ALA A 322 3.39 0.62 -10.43
CA ALA A 322 2.78 1.95 -10.55
C ALA A 322 2.96 2.54 -11.95
N VAL A 323 4.09 2.26 -12.61
CA VAL A 323 4.32 2.64 -14.01
C VAL A 323 3.36 1.91 -14.95
N ASN A 324 3.15 0.60 -14.72
CA ASN A 324 2.20 -0.21 -15.50
C ASN A 324 0.72 0.21 -15.33
N LEU A 325 0.39 1.00 -14.30
CA LEU A 325 -0.97 1.51 -14.07
C LEU A 325 -1.27 2.81 -14.84
N VAL A 326 -0.26 3.45 -15.44
CA VAL A 326 -0.46 4.64 -16.28
C VAL A 326 -1.13 4.22 -17.58
N ALA A 327 -2.16 4.97 -18.01
CA ALA A 327 -2.87 4.69 -19.25
C ALA A 327 -1.90 4.66 -20.45
N ASP A 328 -2.16 3.72 -21.37
CA ASP A 328 -1.41 3.51 -22.62
C ASP A 328 0.07 3.11 -22.46
N ASN A 329 0.54 2.87 -21.23
CA ASN A 329 1.87 2.31 -21.03
C ASN A 329 1.93 0.84 -21.47
N PRO A 330 3.03 0.41 -22.10
CA PRO A 330 3.28 -1.02 -22.29
C PRO A 330 3.45 -1.71 -20.95
N HIS A 331 3.04 -2.97 -20.86
CA HIS A 331 3.38 -3.79 -19.70
C HIS A 331 4.88 -4.03 -19.68
N THR A 332 5.51 -3.73 -18.54
CA THR A 332 6.95 -3.89 -18.36
C THR A 332 7.27 -4.63 -17.07
N ARG A 333 8.46 -5.23 -17.02
CA ARG A 333 9.06 -5.87 -15.84
C ARG A 333 10.48 -5.37 -15.62
N THR A 334 10.91 -5.21 -14.37
CA THR A 334 12.30 -4.84 -14.07
C THR A 334 13.20 -6.08 -14.05
N ASN A 335 14.42 -5.95 -14.57
CA ASN A 335 15.47 -6.93 -14.28
C ASN A 335 16.08 -6.67 -12.88
N TYR A 336 17.10 -7.46 -12.53
CA TYR A 336 17.84 -7.27 -11.29
C TYR A 336 18.62 -5.95 -11.30
N LEU A 337 18.75 -5.33 -10.12
CA LEU A 337 19.52 -4.10 -9.94
C LEU A 337 21.01 -4.38 -10.03
N GLU A 338 21.68 -3.79 -11.01
CA GLU A 338 23.11 -3.96 -11.25
C GLU A 338 23.84 -2.60 -11.19
N PRO A 339 25.15 -2.56 -10.91
CA PRO A 339 25.93 -1.35 -11.10
C PRO A 339 25.73 -0.79 -12.53
N LEU A 340 25.56 0.52 -12.63
CA LEU A 340 25.27 1.17 -13.90
C LEU A 340 26.50 1.16 -14.83
N GLU A 341 26.35 0.51 -15.98
CA GLU A 341 27.29 0.56 -17.09
C GLU A 341 26.69 1.36 -18.24
N PHE A 342 27.15 2.61 -18.44
CA PHE A 342 26.59 3.50 -19.47
C PHE A 342 26.72 2.95 -20.88
N ASP A 343 27.78 2.18 -21.16
CA ASP A 343 28.02 1.60 -22.49
C ASP A 343 26.94 0.58 -22.88
N ARG A 344 26.30 -0.07 -21.89
CA ARG A 344 25.16 -0.98 -22.10
C ARG A 344 23.87 -0.23 -22.44
N PHE A 345 23.76 1.03 -22.03
CA PHE A 345 22.57 1.85 -22.25
C PHE A 345 22.92 3.28 -22.70
N PRO A 346 23.43 3.48 -23.93
CA PRO A 346 23.88 4.79 -24.41
C PRO A 346 22.77 5.86 -24.39
N TRP A 347 21.51 5.42 -24.57
CA TRP A 347 20.33 6.30 -24.58
C TRP A 347 20.07 7.00 -23.24
N LEU A 348 20.64 6.52 -22.11
CA LEU A 348 20.49 7.17 -20.79
C LEU A 348 21.06 8.60 -20.77
N ALA A 349 21.99 8.92 -21.68
CA ALA A 349 22.53 10.28 -21.84
C ALA A 349 21.51 11.26 -22.46
N SER A 350 20.53 10.75 -23.21
CA SER A 350 19.52 11.57 -23.92
C SER A 350 18.15 10.89 -23.94
N PRO A 351 17.54 10.65 -22.76
CA PRO A 351 16.27 9.93 -22.65
C PRO A 351 15.12 10.74 -23.26
N ALA A 352 14.01 10.06 -23.58
CA ALA A 352 12.77 10.68 -24.05
C ALA A 352 12.09 11.45 -22.92
N MET A 353 11.90 10.76 -21.79
CA MET A 353 11.34 11.29 -20.57
C MET A 353 12.30 11.02 -19.42
N ARG A 354 12.27 11.92 -18.43
CA ARG A 354 13.12 11.86 -17.26
C ARG A 354 12.36 12.40 -16.06
N LEU A 355 12.29 11.59 -15.01
CA LEU A 355 11.80 11.97 -13.70
C LEU A 355 12.95 11.89 -12.69
N ASP A 356 13.34 13.03 -12.14
CA ASP A 356 14.39 13.12 -11.12
C ASP A 356 13.74 13.19 -9.75
N LEU A 357 14.11 12.28 -8.85
CA LEU A 357 13.61 12.19 -7.49
C LEU A 357 14.78 12.25 -6.50
N ARG A 358 14.47 12.73 -5.30
CA ARG A 358 15.39 12.71 -4.16
C ARG A 358 14.75 11.97 -3.01
N GLU A 359 15.50 11.01 -2.50
CA GLU A 359 15.18 10.32 -1.26
C GLU A 359 15.43 11.27 -0.07
N THR A 360 14.65 11.12 1.00
CA THR A 360 14.68 11.95 2.22
C THR A 360 16.05 12.13 2.89
N ALA A 361 16.88 11.08 2.97
CA ALA A 361 18.24 11.17 3.45
C ALA A 361 19.19 11.80 2.42
N GLY A 362 18.71 12.10 1.20
CA GLY A 362 19.40 12.83 0.15
C GLY A 362 20.00 11.94 -0.94
N GLY A 363 19.61 10.67 -1.03
CA GLY A 363 19.98 9.80 -2.15
C GLY A 363 19.29 10.22 -3.46
N GLY A 364 19.98 10.07 -4.58
CA GLY A 364 19.42 10.33 -5.91
C GLY A 364 18.68 9.12 -6.48
N PHE A 365 17.51 9.36 -7.07
CA PHE A 365 16.71 8.34 -7.75
C PHE A 365 16.22 8.94 -9.09
N VAL A 366 16.31 8.20 -10.18
CA VAL A 366 15.95 8.69 -11.52
C VAL A 366 15.18 7.62 -12.29
N VAL A 367 14.10 8.00 -12.96
CA VAL A 367 13.39 7.14 -13.92
C VAL A 367 13.53 7.73 -15.32
N LEU A 368 13.97 6.92 -16.27
CA LEU A 368 14.30 7.33 -17.64
C LEU A 368 13.55 6.48 -18.66
N ALA A 369 12.95 7.10 -19.67
CA ALA A 369 12.27 6.39 -20.76
C ALA A 369 13.11 6.48 -22.03
N SER A 370 13.17 5.40 -22.81
CA SER A 370 13.83 5.41 -24.10
C SER A 370 13.03 6.18 -25.14
N ARG A 371 13.71 6.71 -26.17
CA ARG A 371 13.09 7.40 -27.32
C ARG A 371 12.60 6.44 -28.39
N ASP A 372 13.31 5.34 -28.57
CA ASP A 372 13.03 4.39 -29.63
C ASP A 372 13.32 2.98 -29.11
N PRO A 373 12.39 2.02 -29.22
CA PRO A 373 12.67 0.61 -29.00
C PRO A 373 13.76 0.05 -29.94
N ALA A 374 14.04 0.70 -31.08
CA ALA A 374 15.10 0.30 -32.00
C ALA A 374 16.52 0.69 -31.53
N ASP A 375 16.67 1.73 -30.71
CA ASP A 375 17.95 2.13 -30.10
C ASP A 375 18.45 1.11 -29.04
N MET A 376 17.75 -0.02 -28.87
CA MET A 376 17.79 -0.88 -27.68
C MET A 376 18.26 -2.31 -27.98
N VAL A 377 18.69 -2.59 -29.23
CA VAL A 377 19.23 -3.89 -29.66
C VAL A 377 20.76 -4.00 -29.44
N ALA A 378 21.39 -3.01 -28.79
CA ALA A 378 22.83 -3.03 -28.60
C ALA A 378 23.27 -3.99 -27.47
N ASN A 379 23.77 -5.16 -27.88
CA ASN A 379 24.63 -6.10 -27.14
C ASN A 379 24.04 -6.74 -25.87
N GLY A 380 23.16 -7.73 -26.07
CA GLY A 380 22.91 -8.79 -25.08
C GLY A 380 23.91 -9.92 -25.20
#